data_AF-T0YUG5-F1
#
_entry.id   AF-T0YUG5-F1
#
_cell.length_a   1.000
_cell.length_b   1.000
_cell.length_c   1.000
_cell.angle_alpha   90.00
_cell.angle_beta   90.00
_cell.angle_gamma   90.00
#
_symmetry.space_group_name_H-M   'P 1'
#
loop_
_entity.id
_entity.type
_entity.pdbx_description
1 polymer ?
#
loop_
_entity_poly.entity_id
_entity_poly.type
_entity_poly.pdbx_seq_one_letter_code
_entity_poly.pdbx_strand_id
1 'polypeptide(L)'
;RTFLASSPATSDLTGKQCSPDTVQWVFDTWALAHGTARAVVAGGGRSWFFLTADYAFGQALERDASAEVKRVGGEIRGDVRAPLNTHDFSSYLLQAQNSGAEVVALANAGADAVNAAKQAAEFGLTRSGKQRLVGLLLFLTDIDALGLADAQGRVAHGGLLL
;
A
#
# COMPACT_ATOMS: atom_id res chain seq x y z
N ARG A 1 -25.79 21.16 -0.57
CA ARG A 1 -25.41 20.90 -1.99
C ARG A 1 -24.48 19.71 -1.94
N THR A 2 -24.83 18.56 -2.49
CA THR A 2 -24.04 17.34 -2.28
C THR A 2 -22.76 17.33 -3.12
N PHE A 3 -21.63 17.05 -2.46
CA PHE A 3 -20.32 16.76 -3.05
C PHE A 3 -20.10 15.25 -3.02
N LEU A 4 -19.96 14.64 -4.20
CA LEU A 4 -19.66 13.21 -4.33
C LEU A 4 -18.15 13.03 -4.58
N ALA A 5 -17.45 12.49 -3.58
CA ALA A 5 -16.04 12.18 -3.65
C ALA A 5 -15.84 10.71 -4.05
N SER A 6 -15.57 10.45 -5.33
CA SER A 6 -15.39 9.08 -5.85
C SER A 6 -13.93 8.57 -5.83
N SER A 7 -12.97 9.48 -5.97
CA SER A 7 -11.57 9.15 -6.26
C SER A 7 -10.54 9.54 -5.17
N PRO A 8 -10.77 10.51 -4.27
CA PRO A 8 -9.74 10.94 -3.32
C PRO A 8 -9.28 9.87 -2.32
N ALA A 9 -10.14 8.88 -2.03
CA ALA A 9 -9.89 7.71 -1.18
C ALA A 9 -9.43 7.96 0.27
N THR A 10 -8.93 9.13 0.65
CA THR A 10 -8.53 9.39 2.05
C THR A 10 -9.73 9.26 2.98
N SER A 11 -9.57 8.50 4.07
CA SER A 11 -10.53 8.41 5.16
C SER A 11 -10.72 9.74 5.90
N ASP A 12 -9.87 10.74 5.64
CA ASP A 12 -10.01 12.06 6.24
C ASP A 12 -11.34 12.73 5.82
N LEU A 13 -11.88 12.46 4.62
CA LEU A 13 -13.13 13.04 4.13
C LEU A 13 -14.39 12.53 4.85
N THR A 14 -14.34 11.31 5.40
CA THR A 14 -15.39 10.74 6.25
C THR A 14 -15.02 10.78 7.74
N GLY A 15 -13.79 11.21 8.07
CA GLY A 15 -13.27 11.41 9.42
C GLY A 15 -13.12 12.89 9.76
N LYS A 16 -11.87 13.34 9.95
CA LYS A 16 -11.57 14.67 10.50
C LYS A 16 -12.01 15.85 9.62
N GLN A 17 -12.27 15.63 8.34
CA GLN A 17 -12.77 16.62 7.38
C GLN A 17 -14.21 16.30 6.93
N CYS A 18 -14.97 15.55 7.73
CA CYS A 18 -16.36 15.23 7.43
C CYS A 18 -17.23 16.49 7.32
N SER A 19 -18.15 16.48 6.36
CA SER A 19 -19.13 17.54 6.10
C SER A 19 -20.50 16.91 5.82
N PRO A 20 -21.61 17.52 6.27
CA PRO A 20 -22.97 17.01 6.00
C PRO A 20 -23.32 16.90 4.52
N ASP A 21 -22.57 17.60 3.66
CA ASP A 21 -22.78 17.63 2.22
C ASP A 21 -21.85 16.68 1.45
N THR A 22 -20.94 15.93 2.11
CA THR A 22 -19.97 15.05 1.42
C THR A 22 -20.39 13.59 1.50
N VAL A 23 -20.47 12.95 0.33
CA VAL A 23 -20.62 11.49 0.20
C VAL A 23 -19.34 10.94 -0.42
N GLN A 24 -18.64 10.07 0.29
CA GLN A 24 -17.52 9.33 -0.26
C GLN A 24 -18.03 7.99 -0.81
N TRP A 25 -17.80 7.76 -2.09
CA TRP A 25 -18.26 6.58 -2.82
C TRP A 25 -17.06 5.85 -3.41
N VAL A 26 -17.18 4.52 -3.61
CA VAL A 26 -16.18 3.55 -4.08
C VAL A 26 -15.34 2.89 -2.98
N PHE A 27 -14.31 3.55 -2.42
CA PHE A 27 -13.47 3.00 -1.34
C PHE A 27 -12.81 4.13 -0.53
N ASP A 28 -12.25 3.78 0.62
CA ASP A 28 -11.38 4.66 1.38
C ASP A 28 -10.13 3.94 1.93
N THR A 29 -9.16 4.70 2.44
CA THR A 29 -7.91 4.18 3.00
C THR A 29 -8.14 3.29 4.21
N TRP A 30 -9.21 3.52 4.97
CA TRP A 30 -9.57 2.69 6.11
C TRP A 30 -9.97 1.28 5.65
N ALA A 31 -10.85 1.17 4.66
CA ALA A 31 -11.32 -0.10 4.11
C ALA A 31 -10.18 -0.89 3.44
N LEU A 32 -9.34 -0.20 2.65
CA LEU A 32 -8.15 -0.79 2.02
C LEU A 32 -7.17 -1.35 3.06
N ALA A 33 -6.86 -0.55 4.08
CA ALA A 33 -5.99 -0.93 5.19
C ALA A 33 -6.54 -2.12 5.97
N HIS A 34 -7.82 -2.09 6.35
CA HIS A 34 -8.44 -3.12 7.18
C HIS A 34 -8.50 -4.47 6.48
N GLY A 35 -8.88 -4.51 5.21
CA GLY A 35 -8.90 -5.77 4.46
C GLY A 35 -7.49 -6.34 4.30
N THR A 36 -6.57 -5.52 3.79
CA THR A 36 -5.23 -5.95 3.43
C THR A 36 -4.39 -6.35 4.63
N ALA A 37 -4.30 -5.49 5.65
CA ALA A 37 -3.44 -5.74 6.80
C ALA A 37 -3.90 -6.98 7.58
N ARG A 38 -5.21 -7.20 7.75
CA ARG A 38 -5.74 -8.41 8.41
C ARG A 38 -5.33 -9.68 7.68
N ALA A 39 -5.55 -9.72 6.36
CA ALA A 39 -5.22 -10.89 5.55
C ALA A 39 -3.71 -11.18 5.57
N VAL A 40 -2.89 -10.14 5.40
CA VAL A 40 -1.44 -10.26 5.36
C VAL A 40 -0.88 -10.69 6.72
N VAL A 41 -1.30 -10.08 7.83
CA VAL A 41 -0.82 -10.47 9.17
C VAL A 41 -1.30 -11.88 9.55
N ALA A 42 -2.54 -12.26 9.22
CA ALA A 42 -3.03 -13.63 9.42
C ALA A 42 -2.22 -14.66 8.60
N GLY A 43 -1.72 -14.26 7.42
CA GLY A 43 -0.78 -15.02 6.60
C GLY A 43 0.69 -14.89 7.03
N GLY A 44 0.98 -14.46 8.26
CA GLY A 44 2.29 -14.56 8.89
C GLY A 44 3.27 -13.40 8.71
N GLY A 45 2.93 -12.34 7.97
CA GLY A 45 3.81 -11.16 7.83
C GLY A 45 3.41 -10.09 8.81
N ARG A 46 4.09 -10.12 9.94
CA ARG A 46 3.81 -9.33 11.14
C ARG A 46 4.66 -8.08 11.19
N SER A 47 5.83 -8.05 10.57
CA SER A 47 6.71 -6.87 10.56
C SER A 47 6.63 -6.14 9.21
N TRP A 48 6.36 -4.82 9.26
CA TRP A 48 6.02 -4.02 8.08
C TRP A 48 6.96 -2.83 7.92
N PHE A 49 7.34 -2.54 6.68
CA PHE A 49 8.01 -1.32 6.26
C PHE A 49 7.20 -0.64 5.15
N PHE A 50 6.95 0.67 5.27
CA PHE A 50 6.15 1.39 4.29
C PHE A 50 7.01 2.14 3.27
N LEU A 51 6.61 2.05 2.00
CA LEU A 51 7.04 2.96 0.95
C LEU A 51 5.83 3.81 0.58
N THR A 52 5.84 5.06 1.01
CA THR A 52 4.67 5.94 1.01
C THR A 52 4.82 7.05 -0.02
N ALA A 53 3.75 7.30 -0.80
CA ALA A 53 3.70 8.49 -1.64
C ALA A 53 3.54 9.75 -0.79
N ASP A 54 4.38 10.77 -1.02
CA ASP A 54 4.44 11.97 -0.18
C ASP A 54 3.35 13.00 -0.49
N TYR A 55 2.10 12.59 -0.28
CA TYR A 55 0.92 13.44 -0.35
C TYR A 55 -0.20 12.86 0.51
N ALA A 56 -1.33 13.59 0.59
CA ALA A 56 -2.41 13.31 1.54
C ALA A 56 -2.92 11.86 1.49
N PHE A 57 -3.07 11.27 0.31
CA PHE A 57 -3.54 9.89 0.17
C PHE A 57 -2.54 8.87 0.73
N GLY A 58 -1.27 8.94 0.33
CA GLY A 58 -0.25 7.99 0.81
C GLY A 58 -0.08 8.05 2.31
N GLN A 59 -0.01 9.26 2.87
CA GLN A 59 0.10 9.47 4.32
C GLN A 59 -1.14 8.97 5.08
N ALA A 60 -2.35 9.13 4.52
CA ALA A 60 -3.56 8.58 5.12
C ALA A 60 -3.58 7.05 5.07
N LEU A 61 -3.17 6.47 3.94
CA LEU A 61 -3.12 5.02 3.74
C LEU A 61 -2.10 4.35 4.66
N GLU A 62 -0.89 4.92 4.79
CA GLU A 62 0.12 4.45 5.73
C GLU A 62 -0.38 4.49 7.17
N ARG A 63 -1.00 5.61 7.58
CA ARG A 63 -1.55 5.77 8.93
C ARG A 63 -2.61 4.72 9.23
N ASP A 64 -3.58 4.56 8.33
CA ASP A 64 -4.71 3.65 8.52
C ASP A 64 -4.24 2.19 8.51
N ALA A 65 -3.30 1.83 7.61
CA ALA A 65 -2.67 0.51 7.56
C ALA A 65 -1.83 0.25 8.81
N SER A 66 -1.02 1.22 9.25
CA SER A 66 -0.19 1.11 10.45
C SER A 66 -1.04 0.87 11.70
N ALA A 67 -2.18 1.57 11.82
CA ALA A 67 -3.11 1.38 12.92
C ALA A 67 -3.66 -0.05 12.92
N GLU A 68 -4.08 -0.55 11.75
CA GLU A 68 -4.61 -1.90 11.65
C GLU A 68 -3.55 -2.98 11.91
N VAL A 69 -2.37 -2.88 11.31
CA VAL A 69 -1.26 -3.81 11.51
C VAL A 69 -0.96 -3.97 13.00
N LYS A 70 -0.84 -2.85 13.73
CA LYS A 70 -0.64 -2.86 15.19
C LYS A 70 -1.82 -3.51 15.91
N ARG A 71 -3.05 -3.19 15.51
CA ARG A 71 -4.28 -3.75 16.10
C ARG A 71 -4.35 -5.27 15.97
N VAL A 72 -3.87 -5.84 14.86
CA VAL A 72 -3.86 -7.29 14.64
C VAL A 72 -2.55 -7.99 15.04
N GLY A 73 -1.72 -7.31 15.84
CA GLY A 73 -0.53 -7.91 16.45
C GLY A 73 0.72 -7.93 15.57
N GLY A 74 0.75 -7.12 14.52
CA GLY A 74 1.96 -6.77 13.78
C GLY A 74 2.70 -5.57 14.38
N GLU A 75 3.81 -5.21 13.75
CA GLU A 75 4.69 -4.12 14.14
C GLU A 75 5.20 -3.36 12.90
N ILE A 76 5.58 -2.11 13.09
CA ILE A 76 6.13 -1.26 12.02
C ILE A 76 7.63 -1.12 12.28
N ARG A 77 8.43 -1.50 11.30
CA ARG A 77 9.90 -1.47 11.31
C ARG A 77 10.48 -0.17 10.72
N GLY A 78 9.66 0.59 10.00
CA GLY A 78 10.01 1.91 9.48
C GLY A 78 9.14 2.30 8.30
N ASP A 79 9.43 3.47 7.75
CA ASP A 79 8.81 4.02 6.56
C ASP A 79 9.82 4.85 5.76
N VAL A 80 9.53 5.03 4.48
CA VAL A 80 10.22 5.99 3.62
C VAL A 80 9.21 6.64 2.69
N ARG A 81 9.40 7.93 2.43
CA ARG A 81 8.52 8.70 1.56
C ARG A 81 9.18 9.00 0.22
N ALA A 82 8.45 8.70 -0.85
CA ALA A 82 8.82 9.04 -2.22
C ALA A 82 7.88 10.15 -2.73
N PRO A 83 8.38 11.19 -3.43
CA PRO A 83 7.54 12.17 -4.08
C PRO A 83 6.51 11.52 -5.03
N LEU A 84 5.35 12.14 -5.19
CA LEU A 84 4.38 11.71 -6.21
C LEU A 84 5.04 11.75 -7.59
N ASN A 85 4.75 10.74 -8.43
CA ASN A 85 5.30 10.60 -9.77
C ASN A 85 6.83 10.34 -9.77
N THR A 86 7.26 9.45 -8.87
CA THR A 86 8.66 9.01 -8.78
C THR A 86 8.94 7.96 -9.86
N HIS A 87 10.03 8.15 -10.60
CA HIS A 87 10.44 7.20 -11.66
C HIS A 87 11.50 6.20 -11.20
N ASP A 88 12.32 6.56 -10.21
CA ASP A 88 13.38 5.72 -9.66
C ASP A 88 13.13 5.45 -8.17
N PHE A 89 12.81 4.20 -7.86
CA PHE A 89 12.51 3.70 -6.52
C PHE A 89 13.72 3.02 -5.85
N SER A 90 14.87 2.91 -6.52
CA SER A 90 16.03 2.11 -6.09
C SER A 90 16.46 2.37 -4.64
N SER A 91 16.69 3.64 -4.28
CA SER A 91 17.13 4.04 -2.94
C SER A 91 16.09 3.78 -1.85
N TYR A 92 14.80 3.89 -2.18
CA TYR A 92 13.69 3.60 -1.27
C TYR A 92 13.55 2.10 -1.03
N LEU A 93 13.71 1.31 -2.10
CA LEU A 93 13.67 -0.16 -2.05
C LEU A 93 14.88 -0.73 -1.28
N LEU A 94 16.06 -0.12 -1.40
CA LEU A 94 17.23 -0.47 -0.59
C LEU A 94 16.99 -0.24 0.90
N GLN A 95 16.35 0.87 1.28
CA GLN A 95 15.96 1.13 2.67
C GLN A 95 14.95 0.08 3.15
N ALA A 96 13.95 -0.23 2.34
CA ALA A 96 12.97 -1.27 2.63
C ALA A 96 13.62 -2.66 2.79
N GLN A 97 14.63 -2.98 1.97
CA GLN A 97 15.37 -4.23 2.07
C GLN A 97 16.19 -4.30 3.37
N ASN A 98 16.91 -3.22 3.69
CA ASN A 98 17.74 -3.13 4.89
C ASN A 98 16.92 -3.10 6.19
N SER A 99 15.63 -2.78 6.13
CA SER A 99 14.74 -2.80 7.30
C SER A 99 14.56 -4.20 7.90
N GLY A 100 14.76 -5.25 7.10
CA GLY A 100 14.49 -6.63 7.51
C GLY A 100 13.02 -6.95 7.78
N ALA A 101 12.09 -6.06 7.42
CA ALA A 101 10.66 -6.28 7.57
C ALA A 101 10.17 -7.40 6.64
N GLU A 102 9.29 -8.27 7.15
CA GLU A 102 8.67 -9.34 6.37
C GLU A 102 7.79 -8.79 5.23
N VAL A 103 7.17 -7.63 5.43
CA VAL A 103 6.30 -6.96 4.47
C VAL A 103 6.89 -5.61 4.09
N VAL A 104 7.06 -5.38 2.80
CA VAL A 104 7.23 -4.04 2.22
C VAL A 104 5.88 -3.62 1.64
N ALA A 105 5.24 -2.63 2.25
CA ALA A 105 3.92 -2.17 1.89
C ALA A 105 4.00 -0.89 1.06
N LEU A 106 3.41 -0.93 -0.14
CA LEU A 106 3.32 0.19 -1.04
C LEU A 106 2.08 1.02 -0.67
N ALA A 107 2.29 2.12 0.06
CA ALA A 107 1.29 3.14 0.35
C ALA A 107 1.30 4.23 -0.74
N ASN A 108 1.15 3.78 -1.99
CA ASN A 108 1.04 4.57 -3.20
C ASN A 108 0.00 3.92 -4.15
N ALA A 109 -0.11 4.40 -5.39
CA ALA A 109 -1.10 3.90 -6.34
C ALA A 109 -0.65 4.10 -7.79
N GLY A 110 -1.33 3.43 -8.73
CA GLY A 110 -1.16 3.65 -10.17
C GLY A 110 0.28 3.46 -10.63
N ALA A 111 0.78 4.40 -11.44
CA ALA A 111 2.12 4.33 -12.03
C ALA A 111 3.24 4.21 -10.98
N ASP A 112 3.12 4.89 -9.82
CA ASP A 112 4.11 4.80 -8.75
C ASP A 112 4.14 3.39 -8.15
N ALA A 113 2.96 2.76 -7.94
CA ALA A 113 2.87 1.40 -7.44
C ALA A 113 3.45 0.40 -8.45
N VAL A 114 3.12 0.56 -9.73
CA VAL A 114 3.63 -0.29 -10.82
C VAL A 114 5.15 -0.19 -10.95
N ASN A 115 5.70 1.03 -10.95
CA ASN A 115 7.14 1.27 -11.07
C ASN A 115 7.90 0.72 -9.86
N ALA A 116 7.40 0.97 -8.64
CA ALA A 116 8.01 0.46 -7.42
C ALA A 116 8.03 -1.08 -7.41
N ALA A 117 6.94 -1.73 -7.83
CA ALA A 117 6.86 -3.19 -7.88
C ALA A 117 7.78 -3.82 -8.93
N LYS A 118 7.86 -3.23 -10.14
CA LYS A 118 8.82 -3.69 -11.17
C LYS A 118 10.26 -3.59 -10.67
N GLN A 119 10.63 -2.44 -10.12
CA GLN A 119 11.98 -2.26 -9.60
C GLN A 119 12.27 -3.16 -8.39
N ALA A 120 11.30 -3.40 -7.51
CA ALA A 120 11.46 -4.35 -6.41
C ALA A 120 11.78 -5.78 -6.91
N ALA A 121 11.19 -6.19 -8.04
CA ALA A 121 11.51 -7.45 -8.70
C ALA A 121 12.92 -7.44 -9.32
N GLU A 122 13.32 -6.36 -9.98
CA GLU A 122 14.66 -6.16 -10.55
C GLU A 122 15.76 -6.22 -9.48
N PHE A 123 15.54 -5.56 -8.34
CA PHE A 123 16.44 -5.60 -7.18
C PHE A 123 16.36 -6.92 -6.38
N GLY A 124 15.44 -7.83 -6.75
CA GLY A 124 15.31 -9.13 -6.11
C GLY A 124 14.84 -9.07 -4.66
N LEU A 125 14.10 -8.02 -4.27
CA LEU A 125 13.61 -7.81 -2.90
C LEU A 125 12.85 -9.04 -2.37
N THR A 126 12.05 -9.67 -3.23
CA THR A 126 11.25 -10.87 -2.89
C THR A 126 11.96 -12.19 -3.18
N ARG A 127 13.13 -12.18 -3.82
CA ARG A 127 13.81 -13.40 -4.31
C ARG A 127 14.20 -14.36 -3.20
N SER A 128 14.53 -13.84 -2.02
CA SER A 128 14.94 -14.66 -0.86
C SER A 128 13.77 -15.28 -0.11
N GLY A 129 12.53 -14.87 -0.38
CA GLY A 129 11.34 -15.24 0.38
C GLY A 129 11.26 -14.63 1.78
N LYS A 130 12.27 -13.85 2.21
CA LYS A 130 12.28 -13.19 3.53
C LYS A 130 11.39 -11.95 3.60
N GLN A 131 11.18 -11.31 2.46
CA GLN A 131 10.33 -10.13 2.34
C GLN A 131 9.34 -10.35 1.21
N ARG A 132 8.12 -9.86 1.39
CA ARG A 132 7.07 -9.84 0.38
C ARG A 132 6.60 -8.40 0.13
N LEU A 133 6.26 -8.11 -1.11
CA LEU A 133 5.72 -6.83 -1.49
C LEU A 133 4.19 -6.88 -1.40
N VAL A 134 3.57 -5.83 -0.88
CA VAL A 134 2.12 -5.72 -0.71
C VAL A 134 1.67 -4.38 -1.30
N GLY A 135 0.77 -4.43 -2.28
CA GLY A 135 0.11 -3.24 -2.81
C GLY A 135 -1.13 -2.93 -1.99
N LEU A 136 -1.16 -1.76 -1.34
CA LEU A 136 -2.32 -1.35 -0.53
C LEU A 136 -3.47 -0.79 -1.38
N LEU A 137 -3.18 -0.36 -2.62
CA LEU A 137 -4.17 -0.05 -3.64
C LEU A 137 -3.62 -0.45 -5.00
N LEU A 138 -4.26 -1.43 -5.65
CA LEU A 138 -3.99 -1.79 -7.04
C LEU A 138 -5.32 -1.97 -7.77
N PHE A 139 -5.42 -1.36 -8.95
CA PHE A 139 -6.50 -1.63 -9.87
C PHE A 139 -6.13 -2.75 -10.84
N LEU A 140 -7.13 -3.29 -11.53
CA LEU A 140 -6.92 -4.29 -12.57
C LEU A 140 -5.91 -3.82 -13.64
N THR A 141 -5.97 -2.53 -14.00
CA THR A 141 -5.03 -1.92 -14.93
C THR A 141 -3.59 -1.94 -14.44
N ASP A 142 -3.38 -1.86 -13.13
CA ASP A 142 -2.05 -1.91 -12.53
C ASP A 142 -1.51 -3.35 -12.60
N ILE A 143 -2.38 -4.34 -12.36
CA ILE A 143 -2.06 -5.76 -12.50
C ILE A 143 -1.71 -6.10 -13.96
N ASP A 144 -2.48 -5.59 -14.92
CA ASP A 144 -2.19 -5.75 -16.35
C ASP A 144 -0.84 -5.12 -16.73
N ALA A 145 -0.52 -3.94 -16.18
CA ALA A 145 0.74 -3.24 -16.42
C ALA A 145 1.96 -3.92 -15.77
N LEU A 146 1.77 -4.60 -14.63
CA LEU A 146 2.78 -5.43 -13.99
C LEU A 146 3.01 -6.74 -14.75
N GLY A 147 1.94 -7.30 -15.30
CA GLY A 147 1.94 -8.64 -15.86
C GLY A 147 1.85 -9.72 -14.78
N LEU A 148 1.28 -10.87 -15.15
CA LEU A 148 1.00 -11.97 -14.21
C LEU A 148 2.25 -12.48 -13.50
N ALA A 149 3.40 -12.44 -14.15
CA ALA A 149 4.65 -12.94 -13.57
C ALA A 149 5.05 -12.17 -12.30
N ASP A 150 4.85 -10.86 -12.27
CA ASP A 150 5.22 -10.00 -11.13
C ASP A 150 4.05 -9.75 -10.18
N ALA A 151 2.81 -9.93 -10.64
CA ALA A 151 1.63 -9.91 -9.77
C ALA A 151 1.50 -11.21 -8.95
N GLN A 152 1.73 -12.39 -9.55
CA GLN A 152 1.50 -13.68 -8.91
C GLN A 152 2.54 -13.98 -7.82
N GLY A 153 2.10 -13.96 -6.56
CA GLY A 153 2.89 -14.38 -5.41
C GLY A 153 3.98 -13.39 -4.97
N ARG A 154 4.22 -12.31 -5.71
CA ARG A 154 5.19 -11.25 -5.35
C ARG A 154 4.54 -9.96 -4.87
N VAL A 155 3.33 -9.64 -5.34
CA VAL A 155 2.52 -8.50 -4.88
C VAL A 155 1.14 -9.00 -4.44
N ALA A 156 0.89 -9.04 -3.14
CA ALA A 156 -0.46 -9.33 -2.66
C ALA A 156 -1.30 -8.05 -2.69
N HIS A 157 -2.44 -8.07 -3.40
CA HIS A 157 -3.51 -7.09 -3.24
C HIS A 157 -4.47 -7.60 -2.15
N GLY A 158 -4.77 -6.77 -1.15
CA GLY A 158 -5.62 -7.18 -0.02
C GLY A 158 -7.12 -7.04 -0.25
N GLY A 159 -7.57 -7.20 -1.49
CA GLY A 159 -8.98 -7.36 -1.84
C GLY A 159 -9.15 -8.68 -2.58
N LEU A 160 -9.86 -9.61 -1.95
CA LEU A 160 -10.38 -10.88 -2.48
C LEU A 160 -9.45 -11.63 -3.45
N LEU A 161 -8.78 -12.67 -2.94
CA LEU A 161 -8.56 -13.86 -3.74
C LEU A 161 -9.93 -14.35 -4.23
N LEU A 162 -10.22 -14.12 -5.51
CA LEU A 162 -10.95 -15.09 -6.33
C LEU A 162 -9.91 -15.91 -7.09
#